data_AF-A0A355X6J2-F1
#
_entry.id   AF-A0A355X6J2-F1
#
_cell.length_a   1.000
_cell.length_b   1.000
_cell.length_c   1.000
_cell.angle_alpha   90.00
_cell.angle_beta   90.00
_cell.angle_gamma   90.00
#
_symmetry.space_group_name_H-M   'P 1'
#
loop_
_entity.id
_entity.type
_entity.pdbx_description
1 polymer ?
#
loop_
_entity_poly.entity_id
_entity_poly.type
_entity_poly.pdbx_seq_one_letter_code
_entity_poly.pdbx_strand_id
1 'polypeptide(L)' 'MNNNDLNKMMKNAQQKTGIDMQKMKQAADNGKLDDFINKNLSTDATKQLKNVLSNKEAAEKLLSTPQAKELMKKLMEGK' A
#
# COMPACT_ATOMS: atom_id res chain seq x y z
N MET A 1 -13.76 3.74 7.66
CA MET A 1 -13.47 2.41 7.08
C MET A 1 -13.66 1.38 8.18
N ASN A 2 -14.50 0.37 7.96
CA ASN A 2 -14.63 -0.73 8.91
C ASN A 2 -13.58 -1.82 8.59
N ASN A 3 -13.24 -2.69 9.55
CA ASN A 3 -12.21 -3.72 9.37
C ASN A 3 -12.50 -4.66 8.19
N ASN A 4 -13.78 -4.92 7.89
CA ASN A 4 -14.19 -5.74 6.75
C ASN A 4 -13.85 -5.09 5.40
N ASP A 5 -14.04 -3.78 5.26
CA ASP A 5 -13.76 -3.06 4.02
C ASP A 5 -12.25 -3.03 3.73
N LEU A 6 -11.46 -2.82 4.78
CA LEU A 6 -10.00 -2.85 4.70
C LEU A 6 -9.48 -4.23 4.30
N ASN A 7 -10.04 -5.30 4.88
CA ASN A 7 -9.66 -6.67 4.52
C ASN A 7 -10.02 -7.00 3.06
N LYS A 8 -11.19 -6.56 2.58
CA LYS A 8 -11.58 -6.72 1.16
C LYS A 8 -10.62 -5.98 0.23
N MET A 9 -10.27 -4.74 0.57
CA MET A 9 -9.30 -3.92 -0.15
C MET A 9 -7.91 -4.57 -0.20
N MET A 10 -7.42 -5.09 0.93
CA MET A 10 -6.14 -5.80 1.01
C MET A 10 -6.13 -7.06 0.15
N LYS A 11 -7.21 -7.85 0.17
CA LYS A 11 -7.35 -9.05 -0.67
C LYS A 11 -7.33 -8.70 -2.15
N ASN A 12 -8.07 -7.68 -2.56
CA ASN A 12 -8.10 -7.21 -3.94
C ASN A 12 -6.74 -6.68 -4.40
N ALA A 13 -6.05 -5.92 -3.55
CA ALA A 13 -4.71 -5.42 -3.84
C ALA A 13 -3.72 -6.59 -4.00
N GLN A 14 -3.73 -7.57 -3.09
CA GLN A 14 -2.90 -8.76 -3.18
C GLN A 14 -3.15 -9.55 -4.48
N GLN A 15 -4.40 -9.70 -4.92
CA GLN A 15 -4.71 -10.36 -6.19
C GLN A 15 -4.15 -9.62 -7.40
N LYS A 16 -4.06 -8.29 -7.35
CA LYS A 16 -3.55 -7.47 -8.47
C LYS A 16 -2.04 -7.32 -8.47
N THR A 17 -1.42 -7.24 -7.30
CA THR A 17 0.01 -6.94 -7.15
C THR A 17 0.86 -8.18 -6.87
N GLY A 18 0.25 -9.29 -6.43
CA GLY A 18 0.96 -10.47 -5.94
C GLY A 18 1.60 -10.29 -4.56
N ILE A 19 1.49 -9.09 -3.96
CA ILE A 19 2.08 -8.76 -2.66
C ILE A 19 1.11 -9.15 -1.55
N ASP A 20 1.60 -9.88 -0.55
CA ASP A 20 0.83 -10.24 0.64
C ASP A 20 0.60 -9.00 1.53
N MET A 21 -0.56 -8.37 1.35
CA MET A 21 -0.92 -7.13 2.04
C MET A 21 -1.14 -7.34 3.55
N GLN A 22 -1.56 -8.54 3.96
CA GLN A 22 -1.71 -8.89 5.37
C GLN A 22 -0.34 -8.96 6.05
N LYS A 23 0.64 -9.62 5.42
CA LYS A 23 2.02 -9.63 5.90
C LYS A 23 2.66 -8.25 5.87
N MET A 24 2.37 -7.45 4.85
CA MET A 24 2.83 -6.05 4.79
C MET A 24 2.34 -5.25 5.99
N LYS A 25 1.04 -5.37 6.34
CA LYS A 25 0.47 -4.72 7.54
C LYS A 25 1.16 -5.22 8.81
N GLN A 26 1.29 -6.53 8.98
CA GLN A 26 1.98 -7.10 10.14
C GLN A 26 3.44 -6.65 10.24
N ALA A 27 4.14 -6.51 9.12
CA ALA A 27 5.50 -6.00 9.08
C ALA A 27 5.54 -4.52 9.50
N ALA A 28 4.59 -3.70 9.05
CA ALA A 28 4.45 -2.32 9.49
C ALA A 28 4.19 -2.21 11.00
N ASP A 29 3.24 -2.97 11.52
CA ASP A 29 2.87 -2.96 12.94
C ASP A 29 4.05 -3.40 13.85
N ASN A 30 4.94 -4.26 13.34
CA ASN A 30 6.08 -4.81 14.09
C ASN A 30 7.41 -4.09 13.81
N GLY A 31 7.42 -2.97 13.08
CA GLY A 31 8.64 -2.23 12.74
C GLY A 31 9.57 -2.95 11.75
N LYS A 32 9.05 -3.91 10.99
CA LYS A 32 9.78 -4.72 9.98
C LYS A 32 9.38 -4.40 8.54
N LEU A 33 8.77 -3.23 8.32
CA LEU A 33 8.27 -2.85 6.99
C LEU A 33 9.41 -2.80 5.96
N ASP A 34 10.55 -2.22 6.32
CA ASP A 34 11.73 -2.14 5.43
C ASP A 34 12.20 -3.51 4.96
N ASP A 35 12.30 -4.49 5.87
CA ASP A 35 12.69 -5.86 5.53
C ASP A 35 11.69 -6.52 4.59
N PHE A 36 10.39 -6.31 4.83
CA PHE A 36 9.34 -6.84 3.98
C PHE A 36 9.43 -6.25 2.57
N ILE A 37 9.53 -4.93 2.43
CA ILE A 37 9.54 -4.29 1.11
C ILE A 37 10.81 -4.64 0.33
N ASN A 38 11.98 -4.67 0.99
CA ASN A 38 13.24 -5.05 0.34
C ASN A 38 13.21 -6.49 -0.19
N LYS A 39 12.45 -7.39 0.45
CA LYS A 39 12.34 -8.80 0.05
C LYS A 39 11.26 -9.07 -0.99
N ASN A 40 10.18 -8.28 -1.00
CA ASN A 40 8.97 -8.61 -1.76
C ASN A 40 8.68 -7.63 -2.91
N LEU A 41 9.38 -6.48 -2.98
CA LEU A 41 9.22 -5.51 -4.05
C LEU A 41 10.50 -5.40 -4.88
N SER A 42 10.37 -4.90 -6.12
CA SER A 42 11.53 -4.56 -6.94
C SER A 42 12.32 -3.39 -6.33
N THR A 43 13.59 -3.25 -6.71
CA THR A 43 14.46 -2.15 -6.23
C THR A 43 13.86 -0.78 -6.53
N ASP A 44 13.25 -0.60 -7.69
CA ASP A 44 12.64 0.67 -8.09
C ASP A 44 11.40 0.98 -7.25
N ALA A 45 10.47 0.02 -7.15
CA ALA A 45 9.26 0.16 -6.34
C ALA A 45 9.60 0.39 -4.85
N THR A 46 10.63 -0.29 -4.35
CA THR A 46 11.15 -0.09 -2.99
C THR A 46 11.66 1.34 -2.78
N LYS A 47 12.46 1.88 -3.70
CA LYS A 47 12.96 3.26 -3.60
C LYS A 47 11.83 4.27 -3.64
N GLN A 48 10.90 4.12 -4.58
CA GLN A 48 9.74 5.00 -4.69
C GLN A 48 8.89 4.96 -3.43
N LEU A 49 8.57 3.75 -2.93
CA LEU A 49 7.78 3.58 -1.73
C LEU A 49 8.47 4.18 -0.50
N LYS A 50 9.77 3.92 -0.31
CA LYS A 50 10.55 4.51 0.80
C LYS A 50 10.56 6.03 0.76
N ASN A 51 10.80 6.62 -0.42
CA ASN A 51 10.82 8.07 -0.58
C ASN A 51 9.48 8.72 -0.22
N VAL A 52 8.37 8.06 -0.57
CA VAL A 52 7.03 8.54 -0.24
C VAL A 52 6.73 8.35 1.25
N LEU A 53 7.10 7.22 1.85
CA LEU A 53 6.85 6.94 3.27
C LEU A 53 7.71 7.80 4.21
N SER A 54 8.94 8.14 3.81
CA SER A 54 9.84 8.99 4.59
C SER A 54 9.44 10.47 4.58
N ASN A 55 8.53 10.87 3.69
CA ASN A 55 8.14 12.25 3.50
C ASN A 55 6.61 12.40 3.50
N LYS A 56 6.09 12.93 4.60
CA LYS A 56 4.66 13.21 4.77
C LYS A 56 4.07 14.04 3.63
N GLU A 57 4.78 15.08 3.17
CA GLU A 57 4.31 15.94 2.07
C GLU A 57 4.26 15.18 0.74
N ALA A 58 5.25 14.31 0.48
CA ALA A 58 5.26 13.45 -0.70
C ALA A 58 4.11 12.43 -0.67
N ALA A 59 3.83 11.85 0.50
CA ALA A 59 2.68 10.97 0.70
C ALA A 59 1.34 11.72 0.48
N GLU A 60 1.19 12.91 1.06
CA GLU A 60 -0.02 13.73 0.88
C GLU A 60 -0.22 14.15 -0.58
N LYS A 61 0.84 14.55 -1.27
CA LYS A 61 0.81 14.86 -2.72
C LYS A 61 0.42 13.64 -3.53
N LEU A 62 1.02 12.47 -3.26
CA LEU A 62 0.70 11.22 -3.95
C LEU A 62 -0.78 10.87 -3.76
N LEU A 63 -1.27 10.87 -2.52
CA LEU A 63 -2.68 10.57 -2.21
C LEU A 63 -3.65 11.59 -2.79
N SER A 64 -3.19 12.82 -3.02
CA SER A 64 -3.98 13.89 -3.63
C SER A 64 -4.09 13.80 -5.16
N THR A 65 -3.24 12.98 -5.81
CA THR A 65 -3.26 12.83 -7.27
C THR A 65 -4.58 12.22 -7.76
N PRO A 66 -5.05 12.58 -8.97
CA PRO A 66 -6.24 11.96 -9.56
C PRO A 66 -6.12 10.44 -9.68
N GLN A 67 -4.93 9.93 -10.01
CA GLN A 67 -4.71 8.49 -10.13
C GLN A 67 -4.82 7.78 -8.77
N ALA A 68 -4.27 8.36 -7.68
CA ALA A 68 -4.41 7.78 -6.35
C ALA A 68 -5.85 7.85 -5.84
N LYS A 69 -6.57 8.95 -6.11
CA LYS A 69 -7.99 9.08 -5.77
C LYS A 69 -8.84 8.05 -6.50
N GLU A 70 -8.61 7.85 -7.80
CA GLU A 70 -9.31 6.84 -8.60
C GLU A 70 -8.95 5.42 -8.14
N LEU A 71 -7.69 5.16 -7.79
CA LEU A 71 -7.26 3.89 -7.23
C LEU A 71 -7.98 3.62 -5.90
N MET A 72 -8.02 4.59 -4.98
CA MET A 72 -8.74 4.46 -3.71
C MET A 72 -10.24 4.23 -3.96
N LYS A 73 -10.83 4.94 -4.91
CA LYS A 73 -12.22 4.74 -5.32
C LYS A 73 -12.46 3.31 -5.83
N LYS A 74 -11.64 2.81 -6.77
CA LYS A 74 -11.70 1.44 -7.30
C LYS A 74 -11.50 0.37 -6.21
N LEU A 75 -10.70 0.67 -5.20
CA LEU A 75 -10.45 -0.22 -4.07
C LEU A 75 -11.61 -0.23 -3.07
N MET A 76 -12.26 0.90 -2.84
CA MET A 76 -13.41 1.05 -1.94
C MET A 76 -14.74 0.59 -2.58
N GLU A 77 -14.93 0.86 -3.87
CA GLU A 77 -16.17 0.55 -4.60
C GLU A 77 -16.28 -0.90 -5.02
N GLY A 78 -15.37 -1.78 -4.59
CA GLY A 78 -15.28 -3.17 -5.03
C GLY A 78 -16.64 -3.86 -5.14
N LYS A 79 -17.19 -3.86 -6.36
CA LYS A 79 -18.27 -4.75 -6.78
C LYS A 79 -17.69 -6.16 -6.83
#